data_AF-A0A960FU60-F1
#
_entry.id   AF-A0A960FU60-F1
#
_cell.length_a   1.000
_cell.length_b   1.000
_cell.length_c   1.000
_cell.angle_alpha   90.00
_cell.angle_beta   90.00
_cell.angle_gamma   90.00
#
_symmetry.space_group_name_H-M   'P 1'
#
loop_
_entity.id
_entity.type
_entity.pdbx_description
1 polymer ?
#
loop_
_entity_poly.entity_id
_entity_poly.type
_entity_poly.pdbx_seq_one_letter_code
_entity_poly.pdbx_strand_id
1 'polypeptide(L)'
;GRTWIIDYEYSGNNDACFELGNTATECGFAPEQVEAYVECYFGRPTRADLARVRLQMLCSQYGWALWGFIQAAASNIDYDFRAWGDERYEKAAATFRGPDLDRLLREVATGA
;
A
#
# COMPACT_ATOMS: atom_id res chain seq x y z
N GLY A 1 -25.57 -5.01 -2.07
CA GLY A 1 -25.15 -5.13 -3.49
C GLY A 1 -24.16 -6.26 -3.62
N ARG A 2 -23.81 -6.67 -4.85
CA ARG A 2 -22.74 -7.65 -5.13
C ARG A 2 -21.59 -6.92 -5.82
N THR A 3 -20.36 -7.21 -5.39
CA THR A 3 -19.11 -6.68 -5.98
C THR A 3 -18.31 -7.84 -6.57
N TRP A 4 -17.56 -7.58 -7.64
CA TRP A 4 -16.70 -8.55 -8.32
C TRP A 4 -15.27 -8.00 -8.40
N ILE A 5 -14.27 -8.88 -8.27
CA ILE A 5 -12.85 -8.58 -8.49
C ILE A 5 -12.41 -9.31 -9.75
N ILE A 6 -11.70 -8.63 -10.64
CA ILE A 6 -11.20 -9.14 -11.92
C ILE A 6 -9.68 -8.92 -11.99
N ASP A 7 -9.06 -9.45 -13.04
CA ASP A 7 -7.63 -9.29 -13.35
C ASP A 7 -6.69 -9.89 -12.30
N TYR A 8 -6.52 -11.22 -12.37
CA TYR A 8 -5.81 -12.02 -11.36
C TYR A 8 -4.32 -12.23 -11.68
N GLU A 9 -3.72 -11.45 -12.59
CA GLU A 9 -2.35 -11.67 -13.06
C GLU A 9 -1.28 -11.53 -11.95
N TYR A 10 -1.54 -10.70 -10.93
CA TYR A 10 -0.67 -10.52 -9.75
C TYR A 10 -1.15 -11.32 -8.53
N SER A 11 -2.13 -12.20 -8.67
CA SER A 11 -2.66 -12.96 -7.54
C SER A 11 -1.67 -14.00 -7.01
N GLY A 12 -1.65 -14.17 -5.69
CA GLY A 12 -0.80 -15.16 -5.02
C GLY A 12 -1.02 -15.18 -3.51
N ASN A 13 -0.35 -16.12 -2.82
CA ASN A 13 -0.35 -16.13 -1.36
C ASN A 13 0.48 -14.95 -0.84
N ASN A 14 -0.19 -14.04 -0.15
CA ASN A 14 0.43 -12.86 0.44
C ASN A 14 -0.25 -12.52 1.79
N ASP A 15 0.31 -11.58 2.54
CA ASP A 15 -0.35 -10.98 3.70
C ASP A 15 -1.59 -10.20 3.24
N ALA A 16 -2.76 -10.48 3.81
CA ALA A 16 -4.01 -9.78 3.47
C ALA A 16 -3.93 -8.26 3.69
N CYS A 17 -3.07 -7.81 4.60
CA CYS A 17 -2.85 -6.37 4.84
C CYS A 17 -2.22 -5.68 3.62
N PHE A 18 -1.51 -6.42 2.76
CA PHE A 18 -1.03 -5.91 1.47
C PHE A 18 -2.17 -5.50 0.57
N GLU A 19 -3.23 -6.30 0.45
CA GLU A 19 -4.35 -5.93 -0.43
C GLU A 19 -5.13 -4.73 0.09
N LEU A 20 -5.31 -4.64 1.41
CA LEU A 20 -5.92 -3.45 2.03
C LEU A 20 -5.08 -2.21 1.76
N GLY A 21 -3.75 -2.31 1.94
CA GLY A 21 -2.84 -1.19 1.77
C GLY A 21 -2.65 -0.77 0.30
N ASN A 22 -2.59 -1.74 -0.61
CA ASN A 22 -2.50 -1.51 -2.04
C ASN A 22 -3.77 -0.81 -2.55
N THR A 23 -4.95 -1.31 -2.18
CA THR A 23 -6.23 -0.69 -2.54
C THR A 23 -6.35 0.73 -2.00
N ALA A 24 -6.00 0.96 -0.73
CA ALA A 24 -6.04 2.28 -0.12
C ALA A 24 -5.10 3.29 -0.83
N THR A 25 -3.92 2.82 -1.25
CA THR A 25 -2.96 3.65 -2.00
C THR A 25 -3.49 4.02 -3.37
N GLU A 26 -4.01 3.05 -4.13
CA GLU A 26 -4.50 3.26 -5.50
C GLU A 26 -5.78 4.10 -5.53
N CYS A 27 -6.65 3.98 -4.52
CA CYS A 27 -7.83 4.82 -4.38
C CYS A 27 -7.56 6.19 -3.73
N GLY A 28 -6.33 6.47 -3.29
CA GLY A 28 -5.97 7.75 -2.67
C GLY A 28 -6.71 8.03 -1.36
N PHE A 29 -6.90 7.01 -0.52
CA PHE A 29 -7.64 7.14 0.74
C PHE A 29 -6.95 8.10 1.72
N ALA A 30 -7.76 8.95 2.36
CA ALA A 30 -7.37 9.70 3.55
C ALA A 30 -7.21 8.76 4.76
N PRO A 31 -6.45 9.15 5.82
CA PRO A 31 -6.20 8.31 6.99
C PRO A 31 -7.47 7.73 7.62
N GLU A 32 -8.54 8.52 7.74
CA GLU A 32 -9.81 8.10 8.34
C GLU A 32 -10.54 7.06 7.46
N GLN A 33 -10.35 7.13 6.14
CA GLN A 33 -10.89 6.13 5.22
C GLN A 33 -10.11 4.82 5.30
N VAL A 34 -8.79 4.89 5.53
CA VAL A 34 -7.98 3.69 5.80
C VAL A 34 -8.46 3.01 7.09
N GLU A 35 -8.65 3.78 8.17
CA GLU A 35 -9.15 3.24 9.44
C GLU A 35 -10.52 2.56 9.28
N ALA A 36 -11.48 3.24 8.62
CA ALA A 36 -12.80 2.67 8.35
C ALA A 36 -12.71 1.41 7.46
N TYR A 37 -11.82 1.39 6.47
CA TYR A 37 -11.66 0.25 5.59
C TYR A 37 -11.08 -0.97 6.31
N VAL A 38 -10.08 -0.74 7.17
CA VAL A 38 -9.50 -1.76 8.05
C VAL A 38 -10.54 -2.28 9.06
N GLU A 39 -11.35 -1.40 9.64
CA GLU A 39 -12.45 -1.78 10.53
C GLU A 39 -13.50 -2.62 9.80
N CYS A 40 -13.88 -2.27 8.57
CA CYS A 40 -14.80 -3.08 7.78
C CYS A 40 -14.26 -4.49 7.49
N TYR A 41 -12.94 -4.66 7.32
CA TYR A 41 -12.33 -5.96 7.05
C TYR A 41 -12.17 -6.82 8.32
N PHE A 42 -11.60 -6.26 9.38
CA PHE A 42 -11.30 -7.00 10.62
C PHE A 42 -12.45 -7.01 11.63
N GLY A 43 -13.44 -6.13 11.48
CA GLY A 43 -14.56 -5.92 12.41
C GLY A 43 -14.17 -5.18 13.70
N ARG A 44 -13.09 -5.60 14.36
CA ARG A 44 -12.52 -4.94 15.56
C ARG A 44 -10.99 -4.96 15.48
N PRO A 45 -10.38 -4.15 14.61
CA PRO A 45 -8.94 -4.17 14.41
C PRO A 45 -8.20 -3.72 15.67
N THR A 46 -7.05 -4.34 15.91
CA THR A 46 -6.05 -3.86 16.86
C THR A 46 -5.23 -2.72 16.25
N ARG A 47 -4.42 -2.04 17.05
CA ARG A 47 -3.47 -1.04 16.51
C ARG A 47 -2.43 -1.72 15.64
N ALA A 48 -1.98 -2.92 16.00
CA ALA A 48 -1.09 -3.72 15.19
C ALA A 48 -1.66 -4.07 13.81
N ASP A 49 -2.97 -4.35 13.69
CA ASP A 49 -3.62 -4.59 12.39
C ASP A 49 -3.57 -3.35 11.50
N LEU A 50 -3.98 -2.20 12.05
CA LEU A 50 -3.92 -0.92 11.32
C LEU A 50 -2.47 -0.55 10.95
N ALA A 51 -1.52 -0.76 11.86
CA ALA A 51 -0.11 -0.49 11.62
C ALA A 51 0.44 -1.38 10.51
N ARG A 52 0.06 -2.66 10.48
CA ARG A 52 0.46 -3.61 9.43
C ARG A 52 -0.10 -3.19 8.07
N VAL A 53 -1.36 -2.77 8.00
CA VAL A 53 -1.93 -2.23 6.75
C VAL A 53 -1.17 -0.99 6.29
N ARG A 54 -0.91 -0.02 7.18
CA ARG A 54 -0.13 1.19 6.83
C ARG A 54 1.30 0.88 6.38
N LEU A 55 1.98 -0.09 6.99
CA LEU A 55 3.30 -0.53 6.54
C LEU A 55 3.24 -1.26 5.19
N GLN A 56 2.18 -2.03 4.94
CA GLN A 56 1.99 -2.67 3.64
C GLN A 56 1.58 -1.68 2.54
N MET A 57 0.89 -0.57 2.87
CA MET A 57 0.71 0.57 1.95
C MET A 57 2.07 1.12 1.50
N LEU A 58 3.01 1.31 2.44
CA LEU A 58 4.37 1.73 2.14
C LEU A 58 5.09 0.71 1.23
N CYS A 59 4.98 -0.58 1.51
CA CYS A 59 5.53 -1.64 0.65
C CYS A 59 4.95 -1.59 -0.78
N SER A 60 3.63 -1.41 -0.92
CA SER A 60 2.97 -1.27 -2.22
C SER A 60 3.48 -0.04 -2.98
N GLN A 61 3.49 1.14 -2.36
CA GLN A 61 3.99 2.38 -2.97
C GLN A 61 5.41 2.24 -3.47
N TYR A 62 6.29 1.70 -2.64
CA TYR A 62 7.68 1.53 -3.01
C TYR A 62 7.88 0.44 -4.08
N GLY A 63 7.19 -0.69 -3.95
CA GLY A 63 7.24 -1.79 -4.93
C GLY A 63 6.78 -1.34 -6.33
N TRP A 64 5.67 -0.61 -6.40
CA TRP A 64 5.20 -0.06 -7.66
C TRP A 64 6.11 1.05 -8.20
N ALA A 65 6.70 1.89 -7.36
CA ALA A 65 7.71 2.85 -7.82
C ALA A 65 8.88 2.16 -8.53
N LEU A 66 9.42 1.08 -7.93
CA LEU A 66 10.48 0.27 -8.54
C LEU A 66 10.03 -0.35 -9.87
N TRP A 67 8.81 -0.89 -9.92
CA TRP A 67 8.23 -1.41 -11.16
C TRP A 67 8.15 -0.31 -12.24
N GLY A 68 7.70 0.89 -11.88
CA GLY A 68 7.65 2.04 -12.79
C GLY A 68 9.03 2.39 -13.35
N PHE A 69 10.05 2.44 -12.51
CA PHE A 69 11.42 2.71 -12.96
C PHE A 69 11.98 1.61 -13.88
N ILE A 70 11.64 0.34 -13.63
CA ILE A 70 12.00 -0.77 -14.52
C ILE A 70 11.29 -0.61 -15.87
N GLN A 71 9.99 -0.29 -15.86
CA GLN A 71 9.23 -0.08 -17.09
C GLN A 71 9.76 1.12 -17.89
N ALA A 72 10.14 2.21 -17.23
CA ALA A 72 10.75 3.37 -17.89
C ALA A 72 12.05 3.02 -18.66
N ALA A 73 12.77 1.99 -18.20
CA ALA A 73 14.01 1.53 -18.84
C ALA A 73 13.80 0.42 -19.88
N ALA A 74 12.76 -0.41 -19.75
CA ALA A 74 12.63 -1.66 -20.49
C ALA A 74 11.34 -1.80 -21.33
N SER A 75 10.31 -1.00 -21.06
CA SER A 75 9.02 -1.12 -21.73
C SER A 75 9.03 -0.48 -23.11
N ASN A 76 8.26 -1.04 -24.04
CA ASN A 76 8.01 -0.47 -25.35
C ASN A 76 6.68 0.30 -25.43
N ILE A 77 5.95 0.37 -24.31
CA ILE A 77 4.68 1.10 -24.20
C ILE A 77 4.99 2.60 -24.13
N ASP A 78 4.31 3.39 -24.96
CA ASP A 78 4.40 4.86 -24.95
C ASP A 78 3.62 5.43 -23.75
N TYR A 79 4.28 5.39 -22.59
CA TYR A 79 3.76 5.90 -21.32
C TYR A 79 4.90 6.45 -20.48
N ASP A 80 4.65 7.55 -19.75
CA ASP A 80 5.65 8.15 -18.86
C ASP A 80 5.75 7.39 -17.53
N PHE A 81 6.34 6.20 -17.59
CA PHE A 81 6.57 5.36 -16.42
C PHE A 81 7.51 6.01 -15.40
N ARG A 82 8.37 6.94 -15.83
CA ARG A 82 9.27 7.62 -14.91
C ARG A 82 8.48 8.55 -14.00
N ALA A 83 7.66 9.43 -14.55
CA ALA A 83 6.81 10.31 -13.75
C ALA A 83 5.85 9.51 -12.86
N TRP A 84 5.28 8.42 -13.38
CA TRP A 84 4.40 7.53 -12.61
C TRP A 84 5.11 6.84 -11.44
N GLY A 85 6.35 6.40 -11.65
CA GLY A 85 7.20 5.83 -10.61
C GLY A 85 7.60 6.88 -9.57
N ASP A 86 7.96 8.09 -10.00
CA ASP A 86 8.33 9.20 -9.13
C ASP A 86 7.15 9.58 -8.19
N GLU A 87 5.91 9.65 -8.68
CA GLU A 87 4.73 9.94 -7.85
C GLU A 87 4.58 8.94 -6.69
N ARG A 88 4.77 7.64 -6.98
CA ARG A 88 4.68 6.57 -5.98
C ARG A 88 5.87 6.57 -5.04
N TYR A 89 7.06 6.86 -5.56
CA TYR A 89 8.26 7.02 -4.75
C TYR A 89 8.08 8.14 -3.73
N GLU A 90 7.54 9.30 -4.11
CA GLU A 90 7.33 10.41 -3.19
C GLU A 90 6.36 10.05 -2.05
N LYS A 91 5.29 9.29 -2.35
CA LYS A 91 4.37 8.75 -1.31
C LYS A 91 5.12 7.84 -0.33
N ALA A 92 5.91 6.90 -0.85
CA ALA A 92 6.71 5.99 -0.03
C ALA A 92 7.75 6.77 0.81
N ALA A 93 8.44 7.72 0.20
CA ALA A 93 9.49 8.50 0.81
C ALA A 93 8.97 9.42 1.92
N ALA A 94 7.77 9.99 1.76
CA ALA A 94 7.08 10.73 2.81
C ALA A 94 6.83 9.86 4.05
N THR A 95 6.47 8.59 3.86
CA THR A 95 6.29 7.65 4.99
C THR A 95 7.63 7.21 5.58
N PHE A 96 8.63 6.90 4.74
CA PHE A 96 9.97 6.52 5.21
C PHE A 96 10.62 7.60 6.08
N ARG A 97 10.40 8.88 5.74
CA ARG A 97 10.94 10.04 6.47
C ARG A 97 9.97 10.56 7.54
N GLY A 98 8.78 9.98 7.62
CA GLY A 98 7.71 10.42 8.52
C GLY A 98 7.98 10.00 9.96
N PRO A 99 7.49 10.78 10.94
CA PRO A 99 7.70 10.49 12.36
C PRO A 99 6.95 9.23 12.84
N ASP A 100 5.98 8.75 12.06
CA ASP A 100 5.13 7.61 12.38
C ASP A 100 5.81 6.26 12.15
N LEU A 101 6.83 6.16 11.28
CA LEU A 101 7.38 4.87 10.85
C LEU A 101 7.83 4.01 12.04
N ASP A 102 8.58 4.60 12.95
CA ASP A 102 9.08 3.92 14.15
C ASP A 102 7.94 3.39 15.04
N ARG A 103 6.85 4.15 15.15
CA ARG A 103 5.67 3.73 15.91
C ARG A 103 4.97 2.57 15.23
N LEU A 104 4.75 2.65 13.92
CA LEU A 104 4.11 1.58 13.14
C LEU A 104 4.90 0.27 13.21
N LEU A 105 6.24 0.34 13.08
CA LEU A 105 7.12 -0.81 13.22
C LEU A 105 7.02 -1.44 14.62
N ARG A 106 6.97 -0.63 15.68
CA ARG A 106 6.80 -1.14 17.06
C ARG A 106 5.44 -1.77 17.30
N GLU A 107 4.36 -1.16 16.83
CA GLU A 107 2.99 -1.69 16.97
C GLU A 107 2.89 -3.09 16.33
N VAL A 108 3.42 -3.26 15.10
CA VAL A 108 3.48 -4.57 14.46
C VAL A 108 4.39 -5.56 15.19
N ALA A 109 5.58 -5.14 15.64
CA ALA A 109 6.53 -6.03 16.29
C ALA A 109 6.05 -6.52 17.66
N THR A 110 5.26 -5.71 18.37
CA THR A 110 4.78 -6.02 19.72
C THR A 110 3.37 -6.62 19.75
N GLY A 111 2.63 -6.55 18.63
CA GLY A 111 1.23 -6.97 18.55
C GLY A 111 0.28 -6.09 19.35
N ALA A 112 0.71 -4.86 19.69
CA ALA A 112 -0.03 -3.88 20.48
C ALA A 112 -0.81 -2.90 19.61
#